data_AF-A0A7C3I9M0-F1
#
_entry.id   AF-A0A7C3I9M0-F1
#
_cell.length_a   1.000
_cell.length_b   1.000
_cell.length_c   1.000
_cell.angle_alpha   90.00
_cell.angle_beta   90.00
_cell.angle_gamma   90.00
#
_symmetry.space_group_name_H-M   'P 1'
#
loop_
_entity.id
_entity.type
_entity.pdbx_description
1 polymer ?
#
loop_
_entity_poly.entity_id
_entity_poly.type
_entity_poly.pdbx_seq_one_letter_code
_entity_poly.pdbx_strand_id
1 'polypeptide(L)' 'MEQNRSLKIAIATLGCKVNFFDSAAMAAALRRDGFDIVPFSAVSDVYIINSCTVTESSDAQSRQLIRRAL' A
#
# COMPACT_ATOMS: atom_id res chain seq x y z
N MET A 1 15.08 15.59 -22.16
CA MET A 1 14.01 14.57 -22.20
C MET A 1 13.80 14.15 -20.76
N GLU A 2 12.89 14.83 -20.04
CA GLU A 2 12.52 14.46 -18.68
C GLU A 2 11.72 13.15 -18.80
N GLN A 3 12.30 12.04 -18.36
CA GLN A 3 11.64 10.74 -18.43
C GLN A 3 10.45 10.75 -17.47
N ASN A 4 9.23 10.64 -18.02
CA ASN A 4 8.00 10.52 -17.26
C ASN A 4 7.95 9.16 -16.55
N ARG A 5 8.73 8.99 -15.47
CA ARG A 5 8.76 7.76 -14.69
C ARG A 5 7.47 7.68 -13.87
N SER A 6 6.59 6.74 -14.22
CA SER A 6 5.46 6.39 -13.37
C SER A 6 5.98 5.87 -12.04
N LEU A 7 5.62 6.55 -10.95
CA LEU A 7 6.02 6.18 -9.59
C LEU A 7 5.34 4.86 -9.20
N LYS A 8 6.13 3.93 -8.67
CA LYS A 8 5.65 2.62 -8.23
C LYS A 8 5.12 2.70 -6.81
N ILE A 9 3.89 2.23 -6.61
CA ILE A 9 3.24 2.22 -5.31
C ILE A 9 2.84 0.80 -4.95
N ALA A 10 3.24 0.37 -3.75
CA ALA A 10 2.83 -0.90 -3.15
C ALA A 10 1.81 -0.65 -2.04
N ILE A 11 0.72 -1.42 -2.02
CA ILE A 11 -0.31 -1.33 -0.97
C ILE A 11 -0.45 -2.67 -0.26
N ALA A 12 -0.36 -2.65 1.07
CA ALA A 12 -0.74 -3.75 1.94
C ALA A 12 -1.92 -3.33 2.81
N THR A 13 -2.87 -4.25 3.00
CA THR A 13 -4.08 -4.01 3.77
C THR A 13 -4.18 -5.02 4.90
N LEU A 14 -4.41 -4.51 6.10
CA LEU A 14 -4.67 -5.24 7.32
C LEU A 14 -6.01 -4.79 7.89
N GLY A 15 -6.73 -5.69 8.54
CA GLY A 15 -8.00 -5.39 9.20
C GLY A 15 -9.20 -6.02 8.51
N CYS A 16 -10.31 -5.29 8.47
CA CYS A 16 -11.61 -5.84 8.09
C CYS A 16 -11.98 -5.53 6.64
N LYS A 17 -13.16 -5.97 6.21
CA LYS A 17 -13.68 -5.74 4.84
C LYS A 17 -13.69 -4.27 4.42
N VAL A 18 -13.88 -3.36 5.36
CA VAL A 18 -13.86 -1.91 5.09
C VAL A 18 -12.47 -1.47 4.65
N ASN A 19 -11.41 -1.91 5.34
CA ASN A 19 -10.03 -1.60 4.96
C ASN A 19 -9.70 -2.10 3.54
N PHE A 20 -10.20 -3.29 3.16
CA PHE A 20 -10.04 -3.82 1.81
C PHE A 20 -10.78 -3.01 0.75
N PHE A 21 -12.00 -2.54 1.06
CA PHE A 21 -12.75 -1.65 0.18
C PHE A 21 -12.01 -0.32 -0.02
N ASP A 22 -11.54 0.30 1.06
CA ASP A 22 -10.80 1.56 1.01
C ASP A 22 -9.51 1.42 0.19
N SER A 23 -8.74 0.35 0.43
CA SER A 23 -7.53 0.08 -0.33
C SER A 23 -7.78 -0.19 -1.81
N ALA A 24 -8.89 -0.85 -2.16
CA ALA A 24 -9.29 -1.03 -3.56
C ALA A 24 -9.63 0.31 -4.23
N ALA A 25 -10.37 1.17 -3.52
CA ALA A 25 -10.69 2.52 -3.99
C ALA A 25 -9.43 3.38 -4.17
N MET A 26 -8.49 3.32 -3.22
CA MET A 26 -7.17 3.98 -3.32
C MET A 26 -6.38 3.48 -4.53
N ALA A 27 -6.28 2.15 -4.71
CA ALA A 27 -5.57 1.58 -5.85
C ALA A 27 -6.18 2.01 -7.19
N ALA A 28 -7.51 2.06 -7.29
CA ALA A 28 -8.19 2.55 -8.48
C ALA A 28 -7.89 4.03 -8.74
N ALA A 29 -7.92 4.88 -7.71
CA ALA A 29 -7.60 6.30 -7.83
C ALA A 29 -6.16 6.52 -8.29
N LEU A 30 -5.20 5.87 -7.65
CA LEU A 30 -3.78 5.97 -8.00
C LEU A 30 -3.51 5.50 -9.44
N ARG A 31 -4.15 4.41 -9.89
CA ARG A 31 -4.02 3.98 -11.30
C ARG A 31 -4.55 5.02 -12.28
N ARG A 32 -5.70 5.65 -11.99
CA ARG A 32 -6.23 6.73 -12.84
C ARG A 32 -5.29 7.93 -12.91
N ASP A 33 -4.59 8.21 -11.82
CA ASP A 33 -3.64 9.33 -11.72
C ASP A 33 -2.27 9.00 -12.34
N GLY A 34 -2.11 7.80 -12.92
CA GLY A 34 -0.92 7.41 -13.70
C GLY A 34 0.18 6.70 -12.89
N PHE A 35 -0.11 6.28 -11.65
CA PHE A 35 0.82 5.50 -10.82
C PHE A 35 0.80 4.00 -11.16
N ASP A 36 1.95 3.35 -11.03
CA ASP A 36 2.10 1.91 -11.24
C ASP A 36 1.90 1.17 -9.91
N ILE A 37 0.78 0.44 -9.79
CA ILE A 37 0.50 -0.34 -8.58
C ILE A 37 1.17 -1.71 -8.71
N VAL A 38 2.20 -1.91 -7.89
CA VAL A 38 3.00 -3.14 -7.88
C VAL A 38 2.72 -3.99 -6.63
N PRO A 39 3.03 -5.31 -6.66
CA PRO A 39 2.94 -6.14 -5.47
C PRO A 39 3.78 -5.59 -4.32
N PHE A 40 3.32 -5.74 -3.07
CA PHE A 40 4.05 -5.25 -1.88
C PHE A 40 5.43 -5.91 -1.68
N SER A 41 5.69 -7.05 -2.33
CA SER A 41 6.99 -7.70 -2.36
C SER A 41 7.97 -7.11 -3.39
N ALA A 42 7.50 -6.24 -4.28
CA ALA A 42 8.32 -5.59 -5.30
C ALA A 42 8.89 -4.26 -4.78
N VAL A 43 10.07 -3.89 -5.28
CA VAL A 43 10.67 -2.58 -4.99
C VAL A 43 9.75 -1.48 -5.51
N SER A 44 9.30 -0.62 -4.59
CA SER A 44 8.36 0.46 -4.83
C SER A 44 8.94 1.79 -4.35
N ASP A 45 8.55 2.88 -5.00
CA ASP A 45 8.93 4.24 -4.57
C ASP A 45 8.15 4.67 -3.32
N VAL A 46 6.91 4.17 -3.18
CA VAL A 46 6.03 4.42 -2.03
C VAL A 46 5.39 3.11 -1.57
N TYR A 47 5.36 2.90 -0.26
CA TYR A 47 4.63 1.80 0.38
C TYR A 47 3.49 2.37 1.24
N ILE A 48 2.29 1.82 1.07
CA ILE A 48 1.09 2.16 1.84
C ILE A 48 0.69 0.93 2.63
N ILE A 49 0.58 1.06 3.95
CA ILE A 49 0.04 0.02 4.84
C ILE A 49 -1.25 0.57 5.43
N ASN A 50 -2.40 0.06 4.98
CA ASN A 50 -3.71 0.41 5.53
C ASN A 50 -4.07 -0.57 6.66
N SER A 51 -4.32 -0.07 7.86
CA SER A 51 -4.67 -0.86 9.04
C SER A 51 -5.67 -0.08 9.90
N CYS A 52 -6.58 -0.77 10.58
CA CYS A 52 -7.46 -0.16 11.55
C CYS A 52 -6.83 -0.03 12.95
N THR A 53 -5.67 -0.67 13.20
CA THR A 53 -4.89 -0.64 14.46
C THR A 53 -5.69 -0.95 15.73
N VAL A 54 -6.92 -1.47 15.60
CA VAL A 54 -7.84 -1.65 16.74
C VAL A 54 -7.46 -2.84 17.63
N THR A 55 -6.50 -3.66 17.20
CA THR A 55 -5.99 -4.78 17.98
C THR A 55 -4.47 -4.79 17.99
N GLU A 56 -3.88 -5.29 19.09
CA GLU A 56 -2.44 -5.46 19.23
C GLU A 56 -1.84 -6.34 18.12
N SER A 57 -2.59 -7.35 17.66
CA SER A 57 -2.19 -8.17 16.52
C SER A 57 -2.12 -7.38 15.22
N SER A 58 -3.07 -6.47 14.97
CA SER A 58 -3.06 -5.59 13.79
C SER A 58 -1.84 -4.65 13.82
N ASP A 59 -1.47 -4.17 15.00
CA ASP A 59 -0.29 -3.34 15.21
C ASP A 59 1.01 -4.12 14.99
N ALA A 60 1.11 -5.33 15.56
CA ALA A 60 2.27 -6.20 15.39
C ALA A 60 2.50 -6.54 13.91
N GLN A 61 1.45 -6.89 13.17
CA GLN A 61 1.52 -7.17 11.73
C GLN A 61 1.90 -5.92 10.93
N SER A 62 1.34 -4.75 11.28
CA SER A 62 1.71 -3.48 10.64
C SER A 62 3.21 -3.19 10.81
N ARG A 63 3.74 -3.33 12.03
CA ARG A 63 5.18 -3.17 12.31
C ARG A 63 6.05 -4.16 11.54
N GLN A 64 5.58 -5.40 11.36
CA GLN A 64 6.29 -6.38 10.55
C GLN A 64 6.33 -5.98 9.07
N LEU A 65 5.23 -5.45 8.53
CA LEU A 65 5.20 -4.94 7.15
C LEU A 65 6.10 -3.72 6.97
N ILE A 66 6.12 -2.79 7.92
CA ILE A 66 7.04 -1.63 7.91
C ILE A 66 8.49 -2.11 7.80
N ARG A 67 8.89 -3.10 8.62
CA ARG A 67 10.25 -3.68 8.57
C ARG A 67 10.59 -4.37 7.26
N ARG A 68 9.60 -4.81 6.48
CA ARG A 68 9.79 -5.42 5.15
C ARG A 68 9.85 -4.38 4.03
N ALA A 69 9.34 -3.18 4.28
CA ALA A 69 9.30 -2.07 3.32
C ALA A 69 10.54 -1.15 3.41
N LEU A 70 11.29 -1.23 4.51
CA LEU A 70 12.60 -0.61 4.71
C LEU A 70 13.72 -1.51 4.19
#